data_AF-A0A359E4B9-F1
#
_entry.id   AF-A0A359E4B9-F1
#
_cell.length_a   1.000
_cell.length_b   1.000
_cell.length_c   1.000
_cell.angle_alpha   90.00
_cell.angle_beta   90.00
_cell.angle_gamma   90.00
#
_symmetry.space_group_name_H-M   'P 1'
#
loop_
_entity.id
_entity.type
_entity.pdbx_description
1 polymer ?
#
loop_
_entity_poly.entity_id
_entity_poly.type
_entity_poly.pdbx_seq_one_letter_code
_entity_poly.pdbx_strand_id
1 'polypeptide(L)'
;RSSSFDISLNEVEIADINIRSLRCNNCSSCYNCSEGESGVANSFSTSITPSIQNGVIEASATYNHTESNSTGFLDWFRIVVHRELQAKNNRLFFYSPADGSSSELGQYRLTGFDSQPTVLDVTDPTSPKLLGSTGSNGTFSVNYRTGNDLRFIAQSTFNQPAAGQPVEAQNLRGITEYPDYIIVVAEEFLEYAEELAAYRADKDGLTPVVVTQEQILNEFSSGVLDPSAIRDYTKFLYDRALNDGQIPPKYLLLFGDATYDYKDIINNSFTNYIVTYQSSESLERTRSYATDDFFGFLDDDEGALGAGNTNNSH
;
A
#
# COMPACT_ATOMS: atom_id res chain seq x y z
N ARG A 1 22.89 18.62 14.98
CA ARG A 1 21.80 18.42 15.95
C ARG A 1 21.30 17.01 15.70
N SER A 2 21.51 16.09 16.64
CA SER A 2 21.14 14.69 16.47
C SER A 2 19.66 14.52 16.81
N SER A 3 18.93 13.85 15.93
CA SER A 3 17.67 13.21 16.29
C SER A 3 17.97 11.81 16.83
N SER A 4 17.12 11.28 17.70
CA SER A 4 17.17 9.87 18.08
C SER A 4 15.78 9.28 18.27
N PHE A 5 15.69 7.96 18.22
CA PHE A 5 14.57 7.20 18.76
C PHE A 5 15.04 6.38 19.95
N ASP A 6 14.43 6.63 21.10
CA ASP A 6 14.60 5.79 22.28
C ASP A 6 13.48 4.75 22.27
N ILE A 7 13.84 3.48 22.22
CA ILE A 7 12.90 2.37 22.11
C ILE A 7 12.97 1.55 23.39
N SER A 8 11.81 1.29 23.99
CA SER A 8 11.72 0.46 25.19
C SER A 8 10.65 -0.61 25.07
N LEU A 9 10.87 -1.72 25.78
CA LEU A 9 9.90 -2.78 25.99
C LEU A 9 9.68 -2.96 27.50
N ASN A 10 8.43 -2.77 27.96
CA ASN A 10 8.08 -2.80 29.38
C ASN A 10 9.02 -1.91 30.23
N GLU A 11 9.22 -0.66 29.81
CA GLU A 11 10.09 0.34 30.44
C GLU A 11 11.61 0.01 30.43
N VAL A 12 12.02 -1.12 29.85
CA VAL A 12 13.43 -1.44 29.62
C VAL A 12 13.85 -0.88 28.28
N GLU A 13 14.78 0.08 28.29
CA GLU A 13 15.39 0.60 27.07
C GLU A 13 16.14 -0.52 26.32
N ILE A 14 15.78 -0.72 25.05
CA ILE A 14 16.35 -1.77 24.20
C ILE A 14 17.19 -1.21 23.05
N ALA A 15 17.00 0.06 22.70
CA ALA A 15 17.79 0.75 21.70
C ALA A 15 17.68 2.27 21.87
N ASP A 16 18.81 2.96 21.72
CA ASP A 16 18.89 4.37 21.35
C ASP A 16 19.41 4.43 19.91
N ILE A 17 18.51 4.75 18.98
CA ILE A 17 18.82 4.85 17.56
C ILE A 17 19.07 6.30 17.22
N ASN A 18 20.34 6.67 17.16
CA ASN A 18 20.75 7.96 16.66
C ASN A 18 20.46 8.05 15.15
N ILE A 19 19.65 9.03 14.78
CA ILE A 19 19.42 9.42 13.38
C ILE A 19 20.41 10.53 13.06
N ARG A 20 21.28 10.26 12.08
CA ARG A 20 22.25 11.25 11.64
C ARG A 20 21.51 12.49 11.12
N SER A 21 22.02 13.67 11.46
CA SER A 21 21.52 14.91 10.88
C SER A 21 21.73 14.90 9.37
N LEU A 22 20.70 15.29 8.62
CA LEU A 22 20.83 15.65 7.21
C LEU A 22 21.84 16.81 7.12
N ARG A 23 23.00 16.57 6.49
CA ARG A 23 23.99 17.61 6.20
C ARG A 23 24.02 17.83 4.71
N CYS A 24 23.80 19.07 4.27
CA CYS A 24 24.14 19.47 2.90
C CYS A 24 25.67 19.43 2.78
N ASN A 25 26.22 18.29 2.33
CA ASN A 25 27.66 18.11 2.25
C ASN A 25 28.27 18.80 1.02
N ASN A 26 27.45 19.21 0.03
CA ASN A 26 27.94 19.83 -1.19
C ASN A 26 26.89 20.74 -1.85
N CYS A 27 26.57 21.88 -1.22
CA CYS A 27 25.62 22.84 -1.81
C CYS A 27 26.20 23.60 -3.03
N SER A 28 27.38 23.23 -3.53
CA SER A 28 28.05 23.82 -4.69
C SER A 28 27.56 23.24 -6.03
N SER A 29 26.91 22.09 -6.02
CA SER A 29 26.33 21.41 -7.19
C SER A 29 24.79 21.31 -7.13
N CYS A 30 24.18 21.99 -6.16
CA CYS A 30 22.73 22.01 -5.94
C CYS A 30 22.19 23.41 -6.23
N TYR A 31 21.00 23.52 -6.82
CA TYR A 31 20.32 24.79 -7.08
C TYR A 31 19.94 25.49 -5.77
N ASN A 32 19.71 24.72 -4.69
CA ASN A 32 19.57 25.22 -3.32
C ASN A 32 19.98 24.15 -2.28
N CYS A 33 20.16 24.56 -1.02
CA CYS A 33 20.51 23.68 0.10
C CYS A 33 19.37 22.75 0.57
N SER A 34 18.21 22.80 -0.09
CA SER A 34 17.10 21.89 0.12
C SER A 34 17.07 20.72 -0.87
N GLU A 35 17.97 20.67 -1.86
CA GLU A 35 18.14 19.50 -2.72
C GLU A 35 18.95 18.41 -2.00
N GLY A 36 18.35 17.23 -1.79
CA GLY A 36 19.01 16.07 -1.18
C GLY A 36 18.10 15.24 -0.28
N GLU A 37 18.72 14.42 0.58
CA GLU A 37 18.02 13.56 1.55
C GLU A 37 17.02 14.40 2.41
N SER A 38 15.73 14.02 2.41
CA SER A 38 14.67 14.49 3.31
C SER A 38 14.57 13.69 4.60
N GLY A 39 15.13 12.48 4.63
CA GLY A 39 15.12 11.62 5.80
C GLY A 39 16.29 10.65 5.79
N VAL A 40 16.52 9.99 6.93
CA VAL A 40 17.51 8.91 7.04
C VAL A 40 16.82 7.72 7.69
N ALA A 41 16.79 6.60 6.98
CA ALA A 41 16.33 5.34 7.53
C ALA A 41 17.41 4.70 8.43
N ASN A 42 16.97 4.05 9.49
CA ASN A 42 17.83 3.25 10.35
C ASN A 42 17.04 2.05 10.87
N SER A 43 17.74 0.99 11.27
CA SER A 43 17.13 -0.25 11.76
C SER A 43 17.96 -0.82 12.90
N PHE A 44 17.32 -1.57 13.79
CA PHE A 44 17.99 -2.26 14.87
C PHE A 44 17.40 -3.66 15.05
N SER A 45 18.16 -4.55 15.67
CA SER A 45 17.71 -5.88 16.07
C SER A 45 18.39 -6.25 17.37
N THR A 46 17.63 -6.72 18.34
CA THR A 46 18.12 -7.10 19.66
C THR A 46 17.26 -8.19 20.26
N SER A 47 17.85 -8.94 21.20
CA SER A 47 17.19 -10.01 21.95
C SER A 47 17.31 -9.70 23.44
N ILE A 48 16.18 -9.63 24.12
CA ILE A 48 16.11 -9.36 25.56
C ILE A 48 15.14 -10.33 26.24
N THR A 49 15.20 -10.38 27.57
CA THR A 49 14.24 -11.14 28.39
C THR A 49 13.66 -10.20 29.44
N PRO A 50 12.70 -9.33 29.05
CA PRO A 50 12.12 -8.37 29.98
C PRO A 50 11.21 -9.07 30.97
N SER A 51 10.99 -8.45 32.14
CA SER A 51 9.89 -8.89 33.00
C SER A 51 8.56 -8.62 32.32
N ILE A 52 7.73 -9.66 32.17
CA ILE A 52 6.39 -9.55 31.59
C ILE A 52 5.36 -9.59 32.72
N GLN A 53 4.61 -8.50 32.88
CA GLN A 53 3.49 -8.43 33.82
C GLN A 53 2.17 -8.66 33.07
N ASN A 54 1.33 -9.56 33.59
CA ASN A 54 0.01 -9.88 33.03
C ASN A 54 -0.01 -10.32 31.54
N GLY A 55 1.12 -10.83 31.02
CA GLY A 55 1.22 -11.26 29.62
C GLY A 55 1.19 -10.13 28.59
N VAL A 56 1.40 -8.88 29.03
CA VAL A 56 1.42 -7.70 28.15
C VAL A 56 2.87 -7.30 27.87
N ILE A 57 3.14 -7.04 26.60
CA ILE A 57 4.38 -6.39 26.14
C ILE A 57 3.99 -5.01 25.64
N GLU A 58 4.41 -3.98 26.36
CA GLU A 58 4.26 -2.59 25.99
C GLU A 58 5.53 -2.14 25.26
N ALA A 59 5.36 -1.74 23.99
CA ALA A 59 6.43 -1.18 23.19
C ALA A 59 6.23 0.33 23.07
N SER A 60 7.26 1.11 23.40
CA SER A 60 7.26 2.54 23.19
C SER A 60 8.47 2.97 22.36
N ALA A 61 8.26 4.00 21.54
CA ALA A 61 9.30 4.65 20.75
C ALA A 61 9.14 6.15 20.94
N THR A 62 10.15 6.79 21.53
CA THR A 62 10.17 8.23 21.80
C THR A 62 11.11 8.90 20.81
N TYR A 63 10.57 9.80 19.99
CA TYR A 63 11.38 10.59 19.08
C TYR A 63 11.93 11.83 19.79
N ASN A 64 13.25 11.94 19.87
CA ASN A 64 13.95 13.08 20.46
C ASN A 64 14.53 13.98 19.39
N HIS A 65 14.18 15.27 19.42
CA HIS A 65 14.80 16.28 18.57
C HIS A 65 14.79 17.67 19.24
N THR A 66 15.73 18.52 18.86
CA THR A 66 15.89 19.87 19.44
C THR A 66 15.02 20.96 18.78
N GLU A 67 14.35 20.65 17.67
CA GLU A 67 13.47 21.58 16.95
C GLU A 67 12.03 21.14 17.08
N SER A 68 11.14 22.10 17.38
CA SER A 68 9.72 21.85 17.72
C SER A 68 8.87 21.31 16.57
N ASN A 69 9.30 21.51 15.32
CA ASN A 69 8.55 21.11 14.13
C ASN A 69 9.16 19.88 13.45
N SER A 70 10.00 19.13 14.16
CA SER A 70 10.62 17.92 13.63
C SER A 70 9.65 16.74 13.75
N THR A 71 9.59 15.93 12.68
CA THR A 71 8.77 14.73 12.63
C THR A 71 9.68 13.52 12.41
N GLY A 72 9.47 12.47 13.21
CA GLY A 72 10.08 11.17 13.03
C GLY A 72 8.99 10.14 12.74
N PHE A 73 9.21 9.30 11.73
CA PHE A 73 8.28 8.24 11.37
C PHE A 73 8.83 6.89 11.79
N LEU A 74 8.02 6.10 12.49
CA LEU A 74 8.29 4.69 12.78
C LEU A 74 7.62 3.86 11.69
N ASP A 75 8.40 3.09 10.95
CA ASP A 75 7.90 2.21 9.90
C ASP A 75 7.25 0.95 10.52
N TRP A 76 8.06 0.07 11.14
CA TRP A 76 7.55 -1.11 11.83
C TRP A 76 8.49 -1.60 12.94
N PHE A 77 7.95 -2.40 13.86
CA PHE A 77 8.70 -3.23 14.78
C PHE A 77 8.21 -4.68 14.70
N ARG A 78 9.12 -5.65 14.88
CA ARG A 78 8.78 -7.07 14.94
C ARG A 78 9.29 -7.64 16.24
N ILE A 79 8.38 -8.19 17.03
CA ILE A 79 8.69 -8.87 18.28
C ILE A 79 8.42 -10.36 18.09
N VAL A 80 9.45 -11.18 18.34
CA VAL A 80 9.35 -12.64 18.30
C VAL A 80 9.46 -13.15 19.74
N VAL A 81 8.44 -13.85 20.22
CA VAL A 81 8.39 -14.38 21.59
C VAL A 81 7.91 -15.81 21.63
N HIS A 82 8.35 -16.55 22.66
CA HIS A 82 7.69 -17.77 23.07
C HIS A 82 6.44 -17.43 23.87
N ARG A 83 5.31 -18.04 23.51
CA ARG A 83 4.03 -17.83 24.20
C ARG A 83 3.24 -19.13 24.28
N GLU A 84 2.33 -19.18 25.26
CA GLU A 84 1.29 -20.21 25.26
C GLU A 84 0.40 -20.07 24.03
N LEU A 85 -0.08 -21.21 23.50
CA LEU A 85 -0.97 -21.26 22.34
C LEU A 85 -2.42 -20.92 22.75
N GLN A 86 -2.61 -19.71 23.30
CA GLN A 86 -3.90 -19.18 23.71
C GLN A 86 -4.41 -18.17 22.67
N ALA A 87 -5.54 -18.48 22.05
CA ALA A 87 -6.22 -17.59 21.13
C ALA A 87 -6.75 -16.34 21.83
N LYS A 88 -6.76 -15.23 21.10
CA LYS A 88 -7.43 -13.99 21.47
C LYS A 88 -8.44 -13.68 20.37
N ASN A 89 -9.66 -13.33 20.75
CA ASN A 89 -10.76 -13.08 19.82
C ASN A 89 -10.93 -14.24 18.82
N ASN A 90 -10.92 -15.49 19.33
CA ASN A 90 -11.11 -16.70 18.51
C ASN A 90 -10.11 -16.86 17.36
N ARG A 91 -8.91 -16.28 17.47
CA ARG A 91 -7.85 -16.35 16.47
C ARG A 91 -6.49 -16.55 17.12
N LEU A 92 -5.67 -17.39 16.50
CA LEU A 92 -4.31 -17.67 16.93
C LEU A 92 -3.41 -17.91 15.72
N PHE A 93 -2.32 -17.13 15.63
CA PHE A 93 -1.20 -17.40 14.75
C PHE A 93 -0.04 -17.94 15.55
N PHE A 94 0.62 -18.99 15.09
CA PHE A 94 1.76 -19.55 15.81
C PHE A 94 2.70 -20.30 14.88
N TYR A 95 3.92 -20.49 15.36
CA TYR A 95 4.95 -21.28 14.70
C TYR A 95 5.11 -22.62 15.42
N SER A 96 5.59 -23.62 14.71
CA SER A 96 6.13 -24.83 15.34
C SER A 96 7.35 -24.50 16.21
N PRO A 97 7.65 -25.31 17.25
CA PRO A 97 8.91 -25.21 17.98
C PRO A 97 10.14 -25.21 17.04
N ALA A 98 11.10 -24.34 17.34
CA ALA A 98 12.29 -24.10 16.50
C ALA A 98 13.27 -25.28 16.50
N ASP A 99 13.19 -26.15 17.51
CA ASP A 99 13.99 -27.36 17.67
C ASP A 99 13.30 -28.63 17.13
N GLY A 100 12.12 -28.49 16.52
CA GLY A 100 11.37 -29.61 15.96
C GLY A 100 11.94 -30.20 14.67
N SER A 101 11.51 -31.41 14.32
CA SER A 101 11.89 -32.13 13.11
C SER A 101 10.66 -32.53 12.28
N SER A 102 10.80 -32.53 10.95
CA SER A 102 9.73 -33.02 10.05
C SER A 102 9.38 -34.50 10.23
N SER A 103 10.24 -35.28 10.90
CA SER A 103 10.01 -36.68 11.26
C SER A 103 9.37 -36.87 12.64
N GLU A 104 9.25 -35.80 13.43
CA GLU A 104 8.68 -35.83 14.77
C GLU A 104 7.20 -35.40 14.71
N LEU A 105 6.33 -36.12 15.41
CA LEU A 105 4.94 -35.74 15.59
C LEU A 105 4.79 -34.98 16.91
N GLY A 106 4.26 -33.77 16.83
CA GLY A 106 3.91 -32.94 17.98
C GLY A 106 2.39 -32.86 18.17
N GLN A 107 1.99 -32.60 19.41
CA GLN A 107 0.63 -32.20 19.74
C GLN A 107 0.62 -30.72 20.11
N TYR A 108 -0.07 -29.92 19.31
CA TYR A 108 -0.32 -28.51 19.59
C TYR A 108 -1.62 -28.39 20.38
N ARG A 109 -1.52 -27.97 21.64
CA ARG A 109 -2.67 -27.72 22.52
C ARG A 109 -3.05 -26.25 22.44
N LEU A 110 -4.17 -25.97 21.79
CA LEU A 110 -4.71 -24.64 21.58
C LEU A 110 -5.81 -24.35 22.63
N THR A 111 -5.79 -23.17 23.24
CA THR A 111 -6.79 -22.73 24.22
C THR A 111 -7.43 -21.40 23.82
N GLY A 112 -8.54 -21.01 24.45
CA GLY A 112 -9.14 -19.67 24.28
C GLY A 112 -10.05 -19.53 23.05
N PHE A 113 -10.61 -20.64 22.57
CA PHE A 113 -11.62 -20.64 21.51
C PHE A 113 -13.02 -20.91 22.09
N ASP A 114 -14.05 -20.26 21.57
CA ASP A 114 -15.44 -20.48 21.99
C ASP A 114 -16.08 -21.70 21.28
N SER A 115 -15.53 -22.08 20.13
CA SER A 115 -15.97 -23.21 19.31
C SER A 115 -14.78 -23.86 18.62
N GLN A 116 -14.99 -25.01 17.97
CA GLN A 116 -13.91 -25.76 17.33
C GLN A 116 -13.25 -24.94 16.22
N PRO A 117 -11.94 -24.66 16.31
CA PRO A 117 -11.26 -23.86 15.30
C PRO A 117 -10.98 -24.67 14.04
N THR A 118 -11.05 -23.97 12.91
CA THR A 118 -10.41 -24.39 11.66
C THR A 118 -8.93 -24.10 11.79
N VAL A 119 -8.09 -25.12 11.59
CA VAL A 119 -6.64 -25.01 11.72
C VAL A 119 -5.99 -25.29 10.37
N LEU A 120 -5.15 -24.37 9.91
CA LEU A 120 -4.44 -24.47 8.64
C LEU A 120 -2.93 -24.43 8.88
N ASP A 121 -2.19 -25.34 8.23
CA ASP A 121 -0.77 -25.15 7.94
C ASP A 121 -0.66 -24.21 6.74
N VAL A 122 -0.12 -23.03 6.98
CA VAL A 122 0.05 -21.92 6.02
C VAL A 122 1.53 -21.66 5.74
N THR A 123 2.37 -22.68 5.94
CA THR A 123 3.81 -22.59 5.62
C THR A 123 4.02 -22.28 4.14
N ASP A 124 3.21 -22.90 3.26
CA ASP A 124 3.07 -22.51 1.86
C ASP A 124 1.77 -21.69 1.70
N PRO A 125 1.85 -20.37 1.47
CA PRO A 125 0.67 -19.52 1.36
C PRO A 125 -0.16 -19.81 0.12
N THR A 126 0.41 -20.46 -0.91
CA THR A 126 -0.30 -20.83 -2.14
C THR A 126 -1.00 -22.18 -2.04
N SER A 127 -0.65 -22.99 -1.04
CA SER A 127 -1.19 -24.34 -0.85
C SER A 127 -1.44 -24.63 0.65
N PRO A 128 -2.40 -23.94 1.28
CA PRO A 128 -2.72 -24.14 2.68
C PRO A 128 -3.33 -25.53 2.93
N LYS A 129 -2.95 -26.18 4.04
CA LYS A 129 -3.43 -27.53 4.39
C LYS A 129 -4.34 -27.48 5.61
N LEU A 130 -5.55 -28.02 5.47
CA LEU A 130 -6.49 -28.18 6.57
C LEU A 130 -6.06 -29.30 7.52
N LEU A 131 -5.92 -28.97 8.79
CA LEU A 131 -5.56 -29.89 9.87
C LEU A 131 -6.79 -30.22 10.71
N GLY A 132 -6.90 -31.48 11.10
CA GLY A 132 -7.92 -31.91 12.05
C GLY A 132 -7.64 -31.37 13.46
N SER A 133 -8.62 -30.67 14.03
CA SER A 133 -8.63 -30.31 15.45
C SER A 133 -9.59 -31.22 16.19
N THR A 134 -9.30 -31.58 17.44
CA THR A 134 -10.23 -32.34 18.30
C THR A 134 -10.21 -31.75 19.70
N GLY A 135 -11.36 -31.67 20.36
CA GLY A 135 -11.44 -31.07 21.69
C GLY A 135 -12.82 -30.51 22.00
N SER A 136 -12.94 -29.91 23.19
CA SER A 136 -14.17 -29.30 23.69
C SER A 136 -13.83 -28.29 24.80
N ASN A 137 -14.82 -27.51 25.24
CA ASN A 137 -14.68 -26.56 26.35
C ASN A 137 -13.51 -25.58 26.15
N GLY A 138 -13.37 -25.08 24.92
CA GLY A 138 -12.36 -24.10 24.52
C GLY A 138 -10.91 -24.55 24.53
N THR A 139 -10.67 -25.85 24.64
CA THR A 139 -9.35 -26.47 24.46
C THR A 139 -9.40 -27.48 23.31
N PHE A 140 -8.49 -27.34 22.35
CA PHE A 140 -8.41 -28.18 21.17
C PHE A 140 -6.98 -28.65 20.93
N SER A 141 -6.82 -29.90 20.53
CA SER A 141 -5.53 -30.50 20.16
C SER A 141 -5.46 -30.71 18.65
N VAL A 142 -4.29 -30.41 18.10
CA VAL A 142 -3.92 -30.68 16.71
C VAL A 142 -2.66 -31.52 16.72
N ASN A 143 -2.72 -32.71 16.11
CA ASN A 143 -1.55 -33.57 15.96
C ASN A 143 -0.97 -33.35 14.55
N TYR A 144 0.27 -32.89 14.48
CA TYR A 144 0.95 -32.64 13.22
C TYR A 144 2.46 -32.75 13.39
N ARG A 145 3.22 -32.78 12.30
CA ARG A 145 4.69 -32.80 12.41
C ARG A 145 5.20 -31.50 13.04
N THR A 146 6.26 -31.60 13.81
CA THR A 146 7.05 -30.43 14.20
C THR A 146 8.01 -30.08 13.06
N GLY A 147 8.78 -29.02 13.24
CA GLY A 147 9.74 -28.57 12.25
C GLY A 147 10.07 -27.10 12.44
N ASN A 148 11.28 -26.73 12.02
CA ASN A 148 11.65 -25.34 11.96
C ASN A 148 10.77 -24.62 10.92
N ASP A 149 10.31 -23.41 11.24
CA ASP A 149 9.54 -22.52 10.36
C ASP A 149 8.12 -22.92 9.92
N LEU A 150 7.51 -24.00 10.45
CA LEU A 150 6.10 -24.28 10.16
C LEU A 150 5.20 -23.18 10.73
N ARG A 151 4.24 -22.72 9.92
CA ARG A 151 3.34 -21.61 10.26
C ARG A 151 1.91 -22.09 10.30
N PHE A 152 1.19 -21.75 11.36
CA PHE A 152 -0.19 -22.15 11.54
C PHE A 152 -1.08 -20.95 11.83
N ILE A 153 -2.32 -21.05 11.34
CA ILE A 153 -3.43 -20.21 11.76
C ILE A 153 -4.55 -21.11 12.27
N ALA A 154 -5.08 -20.78 13.44
CA ALA A 154 -6.28 -21.39 14.01
C ALA A 154 -7.32 -20.30 14.25
N GLN A 155 -8.51 -20.46 13.71
CA GLN A 155 -9.61 -19.51 13.90
C GLN A 155 -10.98 -20.18 13.91
N SER A 156 -11.89 -19.67 14.75
CA SER A 156 -13.30 -20.08 14.77
C SER A 156 -14.27 -18.95 14.42
N THR A 157 -13.76 -17.73 14.28
CA THR A 157 -14.49 -16.57 13.75
C THR A 157 -13.80 -16.08 12.49
N PHE A 158 -14.59 -15.71 11.49
CA PHE A 158 -14.09 -15.24 10.20
C PHE A 158 -14.61 -13.84 9.94
N ASN A 159 -13.72 -12.96 9.49
CA ASN A 159 -14.13 -11.65 8.98
C ASN A 159 -15.01 -11.88 7.75
N GLN A 160 -16.16 -11.22 7.73
CA GLN A 160 -16.97 -11.15 6.53
C GLN A 160 -16.61 -9.86 5.80
N PRO A 161 -16.44 -9.90 4.47
CA PRO A 161 -16.28 -8.66 3.71
C PRO A 161 -17.52 -7.79 3.94
N ALA A 162 -17.32 -6.48 4.00
CA ALA A 162 -18.43 -5.55 3.98
C ALA A 162 -19.24 -5.75 2.68
N ALA A 163 -20.54 -5.50 2.75
CA ALA A 163 -21.36 -5.48 1.54
C ALA A 163 -20.82 -4.40 0.59
N GLY A 164 -20.73 -4.74 -0.70
CA GLY A 164 -20.41 -3.76 -1.73
C GLY A 164 -21.48 -2.67 -1.82
N GLN A 165 -21.12 -1.54 -2.41
CA GLN A 165 -22.08 -0.49 -2.72
C GLN A 165 -22.65 -0.71 -4.13
N PRO A 166 -23.94 -0.39 -4.37
CA PRO A 166 -24.47 -0.36 -5.72
C PRO A 166 -23.72 0.72 -6.51
N VAL A 167 -23.34 0.38 -7.74
CA VAL A 167 -22.72 1.31 -8.69
C VAL A 167 -23.67 1.42 -9.87
N GLU A 168 -23.85 2.64 -10.39
CA GLU A 168 -24.65 2.87 -11.59
C GLU A 168 -24.09 2.05 -12.76
N ALA A 169 -24.99 1.62 -13.64
CA ALA A 169 -24.58 0.83 -14.80
C ALA A 169 -23.70 1.66 -15.73
N GLN A 170 -22.48 1.17 -15.98
CA GLN A 170 -21.47 1.82 -16.81
C GLN A 170 -20.77 0.80 -17.70
N ASN A 171 -20.18 1.28 -18.80
CA ASN A 171 -19.50 0.43 -19.77
C ASN A 171 -18.47 1.24 -20.58
N LEU A 172 -17.41 1.71 -19.91
CA LEU A 172 -16.30 2.43 -20.54
C LEU A 172 -15.59 1.56 -21.60
N ARG A 173 -15.51 0.25 -21.36
CA ARG A 173 -14.96 -0.71 -22.35
C ARG A 173 -15.84 -0.89 -23.59
N GLY A 174 -17.12 -0.53 -23.51
CA GLY A 174 -18.10 -0.67 -24.59
C GLY A 174 -18.24 0.55 -25.49
N ILE A 175 -17.45 1.60 -25.29
CA ILE A 175 -17.43 2.77 -26.16
C ILE A 175 -17.22 2.32 -27.62
N THR A 176 -17.91 2.91 -28.60
CA THR A 176 -17.76 2.52 -30.02
C THR A 176 -16.87 3.47 -30.81
N GLU A 177 -16.69 4.68 -30.28
CA GLU A 177 -15.95 5.77 -30.88
C GLU A 177 -14.45 5.68 -30.52
N TYR A 178 -13.61 6.37 -31.30
CA TYR A 178 -12.17 6.48 -31.09
C TYR A 178 -11.84 7.93 -30.74
N PRO A 179 -11.93 8.30 -29.44
CA PRO A 179 -11.70 9.68 -29.02
C PRO A 179 -10.22 10.05 -29.18
N ASP A 180 -9.96 11.28 -29.63
CA ASP A 180 -8.60 11.83 -29.69
C ASP A 180 -8.29 12.76 -28.50
N TYR A 181 -9.31 13.07 -27.69
CA TYR A 181 -9.21 13.89 -26.49
C TYR A 181 -9.98 13.27 -25.32
N ILE A 182 -9.26 12.84 -24.29
CA ILE A 182 -9.84 12.24 -23.09
C ILE A 182 -9.88 13.31 -21.99
N ILE A 183 -11.04 13.48 -21.35
CA ILE A 183 -11.21 14.33 -20.18
C ILE A 183 -11.63 13.46 -19.00
N VAL A 184 -10.72 13.31 -18.04
CA VAL A 184 -10.98 12.65 -16.76
C VAL A 184 -11.35 13.74 -15.75
N VAL A 185 -12.52 13.65 -15.15
CA VAL A 185 -13.06 14.72 -14.29
C VAL A 185 -13.55 14.18 -12.95
N ALA A 186 -13.46 15.01 -11.90
CA ALA A 186 -14.20 14.78 -10.67
C ALA A 186 -15.70 15.05 -10.90
N GLU A 187 -16.57 14.33 -10.19
CA GLU A 187 -18.03 14.42 -10.37
C GLU A 187 -18.53 15.87 -10.22
N GLU A 188 -17.94 16.63 -9.29
CA GLU A 188 -18.29 18.01 -8.99
C GLU A 188 -18.05 18.98 -10.15
N PHE A 189 -17.20 18.62 -11.12
CA PHE A 189 -16.85 19.46 -12.26
C PHE A 189 -17.36 18.91 -13.60
N LEU A 190 -18.19 17.86 -13.59
CA LEU A 190 -18.63 17.16 -14.79
C LEU A 190 -19.29 18.10 -15.81
N GLU A 191 -20.23 18.96 -15.37
CA GLU A 191 -20.92 19.91 -16.27
C GLU A 191 -19.94 20.86 -16.98
N TYR A 192 -18.91 21.33 -16.29
CA TYR A 192 -17.89 22.23 -16.87
C TYR A 192 -16.94 21.49 -17.81
N ALA A 193 -16.65 20.21 -17.54
CA ALA A 193 -15.88 19.37 -18.45
C ALA A 193 -16.65 19.06 -19.73
N GLU A 194 -17.96 18.83 -19.65
CA GLU A 194 -18.84 18.68 -20.81
C GLU A 194 -18.92 19.96 -21.65
N GLU A 195 -18.99 21.14 -21.01
CA GLU A 195 -18.93 22.44 -21.70
C GLU A 195 -17.61 22.60 -22.46
N LEU A 196 -16.48 22.28 -21.80
CA LEU A 196 -15.16 22.34 -22.43
C LEU A 196 -15.04 21.34 -23.59
N ALA A 197 -15.55 20.12 -23.43
CA ALA A 197 -15.58 19.11 -24.47
C ALA A 197 -16.33 19.62 -25.70
N ALA A 198 -17.54 20.15 -25.53
CA ALA A 198 -18.34 20.70 -26.62
C ALA A 198 -17.61 21.86 -27.33
N TYR A 199 -16.96 22.74 -26.57
CA TYR A 199 -16.15 23.82 -27.14
C TYR A 199 -14.99 23.30 -27.98
N ARG A 200 -14.26 22.29 -27.49
CA ARG A 200 -13.11 21.69 -28.19
C ARG A 200 -13.54 20.93 -29.45
N ALA A 201 -14.70 20.28 -29.42
CA ALA A 201 -15.28 19.67 -30.60
C ALA A 201 -15.63 20.72 -31.68
N ASP A 202 -16.27 21.83 -31.30
CA ASP A 202 -16.68 22.89 -32.24
C ASP A 202 -15.51 23.70 -32.80
N LYS A 203 -14.54 24.07 -31.95
CA LYS A 203 -13.45 24.99 -32.32
C LYS A 203 -12.21 24.32 -32.87
N ASP A 204 -11.85 23.17 -32.30
CA ASP A 204 -10.59 22.49 -32.60
C ASP A 204 -10.81 21.23 -33.44
N GLY A 205 -12.06 20.79 -33.62
CA GLY A 205 -12.41 19.58 -34.39
C GLY A 205 -12.00 18.28 -33.70
N LEU A 206 -11.81 18.32 -32.38
CA LEU A 206 -11.47 17.14 -31.56
C LEU A 206 -12.71 16.25 -31.36
N THR A 207 -12.46 14.98 -31.06
CA THR A 207 -13.47 14.00 -30.64
C THR A 207 -13.29 13.72 -29.13
N PRO A 208 -13.90 14.53 -28.26
CA PRO A 208 -13.75 14.40 -26.82
C PRO A 208 -14.54 13.20 -26.28
N VAL A 209 -13.98 12.55 -25.26
CA VAL A 209 -14.73 11.69 -24.32
C VAL A 209 -14.59 12.28 -22.92
N VAL A 210 -15.70 12.51 -22.24
CA VAL A 210 -15.73 12.93 -20.83
C VAL A 210 -16.08 11.72 -19.98
N VAL A 211 -15.27 11.45 -18.97
CA VAL A 211 -15.44 10.34 -18.05
C VAL A 211 -15.07 10.77 -16.65
N THR A 212 -15.82 10.32 -15.65
CA THR A 212 -15.49 10.65 -14.27
C THR A 212 -14.42 9.72 -13.73
N GLN A 213 -13.59 10.22 -12.80
CA GLN A 213 -12.57 9.38 -12.15
C GLN A 213 -13.22 8.14 -11.53
N GLU A 214 -14.35 8.29 -10.85
CA GLU A 214 -15.04 7.17 -10.20
C GLU A 214 -15.49 6.10 -11.20
N GLN A 215 -15.92 6.48 -12.40
CA GLN A 215 -16.25 5.51 -13.44
C GLN A 215 -15.03 4.67 -13.86
N ILE A 216 -13.88 5.33 -14.04
CA ILE A 216 -12.62 4.65 -14.35
C ILE A 216 -12.22 3.69 -13.21
N LEU A 217 -12.24 4.16 -11.95
CA LEU A 217 -11.86 3.34 -10.80
C LEU A 217 -12.72 2.07 -10.72
N ASN A 218 -14.02 2.22 -10.92
CA ASN A 218 -14.95 1.08 -10.86
C ASN A 218 -14.63 0.00 -11.91
N GLU A 219 -14.28 0.36 -13.14
CA GLU A 219 -14.01 -0.62 -14.21
C GLU A 219 -12.55 -1.09 -14.30
N PHE A 220 -11.58 -0.26 -13.91
CA PHE A 220 -10.15 -0.51 -14.11
C PHE A 220 -9.37 -0.82 -12.82
N SER A 221 -9.89 -0.49 -11.63
CA SER A 221 -9.28 -0.86 -10.34
C SER A 221 -10.26 -1.49 -9.35
N SER A 222 -11.46 -1.88 -9.79
CA SER A 222 -12.51 -2.43 -8.92
C SER A 222 -12.89 -1.49 -7.77
N GLY A 223 -12.85 -0.18 -8.01
CA GLY A 223 -13.20 0.86 -7.04
C GLY A 223 -12.06 1.27 -6.10
N VAL A 224 -10.87 0.69 -6.24
CA VAL A 224 -9.69 1.10 -5.46
C VAL A 224 -9.14 2.41 -6.02
N LEU A 225 -8.87 3.42 -5.17
CA LEU A 225 -8.24 4.68 -5.57
C LEU A 225 -6.78 4.47 -5.95
N ASP A 226 -6.57 3.93 -7.15
CA ASP A 226 -5.26 3.60 -7.73
C ASP A 226 -5.04 4.45 -8.99
N PRO A 227 -3.98 5.29 -9.04
CA PRO A 227 -3.68 6.10 -10.23
C PRO A 227 -3.45 5.24 -11.49
N SER A 228 -3.01 3.99 -11.37
CA SER A 228 -2.88 3.10 -12.53
C SER A 228 -4.20 2.91 -13.29
N ALA A 229 -5.36 3.05 -12.66
CA ALA A 229 -6.65 2.94 -13.33
C ALA A 229 -6.84 3.96 -14.46
N ILE A 230 -6.42 5.22 -14.24
CA ILE A 230 -6.48 6.29 -15.25
C ILE A 230 -5.55 5.97 -16.42
N ARG A 231 -4.34 5.49 -16.11
CA ARG A 231 -3.38 5.05 -17.13
C ARG A 231 -3.92 3.87 -17.93
N ASP A 232 -4.48 2.86 -17.26
CA ASP A 232 -5.00 1.65 -17.89
C ASP A 232 -6.21 1.94 -18.78
N TYR A 233 -7.09 2.86 -18.40
CA TYR A 233 -8.17 3.34 -19.26
C TYR A 233 -7.62 4.08 -20.50
N THR A 234 -6.64 4.97 -20.30
CA THR A 234 -6.00 5.71 -21.40
C THR A 234 -5.30 4.76 -22.36
N LYS A 235 -4.54 3.78 -21.84
CA LYS A 235 -3.87 2.73 -22.63
C LYS A 235 -4.89 1.83 -23.33
N PHE A 236 -6.00 1.48 -22.70
CA PHE A 236 -7.08 0.72 -23.34
C PHE A 236 -7.60 1.43 -24.60
N LEU A 237 -7.86 2.74 -24.54
CA LEU A 237 -8.31 3.52 -25.70
C LEU A 237 -7.21 3.62 -26.77
N TYR A 238 -5.96 3.81 -26.35
CA TYR A 238 -4.79 3.87 -27.23
C TYR A 238 -4.55 2.57 -27.99
N ASP A 239 -4.39 1.45 -27.29
CA ASP A 239 -4.14 0.14 -27.88
C ASP A 239 -5.28 -0.27 -28.81
N ARG A 240 -6.54 0.01 -28.42
CA ARG A 240 -7.70 -0.27 -29.26
C ARG A 240 -7.66 0.52 -30.56
N ALA A 241 -7.42 1.83 -30.50
CA ALA A 241 -7.36 2.66 -31.70
C ALA A 241 -6.27 2.16 -32.65
N LEU A 242 -5.09 1.81 -32.13
CA LEU A 242 -4.01 1.24 -32.94
C LEU A 242 -4.40 -0.10 -33.58
N ASN A 243 -5.01 -1.01 -32.81
CA ASN A 243 -5.44 -2.32 -33.30
C ASN A 243 -6.50 -2.22 -34.42
N ASP A 244 -7.37 -1.22 -34.35
CA ASP A 244 -8.44 -0.97 -35.32
C ASP A 244 -8.02 -0.03 -36.46
N GLY A 245 -6.73 0.34 -36.53
CA GLY A 245 -6.16 1.21 -37.57
C GLY A 245 -6.68 2.65 -37.52
N GLN A 246 -7.11 3.10 -36.35
CA GLN A 246 -7.62 4.45 -36.07
C GLN A 246 -6.54 5.33 -35.45
N ILE A 247 -6.85 6.62 -35.32
CA ILE A 247 -5.96 7.59 -34.66
C ILE A 247 -6.10 7.39 -33.14
N PRO A 248 -4.99 7.14 -32.41
CA PRO A 248 -5.04 7.02 -30.96
C PRO A 248 -5.29 8.35 -30.26
N PRO A 249 -5.71 8.33 -28.97
CA PRO A 249 -5.80 9.52 -28.14
C PRO A 249 -4.52 10.34 -28.17
N LYS A 250 -4.65 11.66 -28.36
CA LYS A 250 -3.52 12.61 -28.40
C LYS A 250 -3.42 13.46 -27.14
N TYR A 251 -4.54 13.63 -26.45
CA TYR A 251 -4.67 14.54 -25.34
C TYR A 251 -5.38 13.84 -24.19
N LEU A 252 -4.80 13.93 -23.00
CA LEU A 252 -5.43 13.57 -21.73
C LEU A 252 -5.50 14.84 -20.88
N LEU A 253 -6.72 15.25 -20.50
CA LEU A 253 -6.95 16.31 -19.53
C LEU A 253 -7.40 15.70 -18.21
N LEU A 254 -6.63 15.97 -17.15
CA LEU A 254 -7.04 15.73 -15.77
C LEU A 254 -7.73 17.00 -15.26
N PHE A 255 -9.06 16.94 -15.12
CA PHE A 255 -9.90 18.07 -14.76
C PHE A 255 -10.21 18.02 -13.25
N GLY A 256 -9.28 18.53 -12.46
CA GLY A 256 -9.41 18.68 -11.01
C GLY A 256 -8.04 18.82 -10.35
N ASP A 257 -8.00 19.39 -9.16
CA ASP A 257 -6.76 19.53 -8.40
C ASP A 257 -6.38 18.21 -7.71
N ALA A 258 -5.08 17.99 -7.54
CA ALA A 258 -4.53 16.79 -6.91
C ALA A 258 -3.79 17.17 -5.62
N THR A 259 -3.69 16.22 -4.69
CA THR A 259 -2.85 16.36 -3.48
C THR A 259 -1.87 15.21 -3.36
N TYR A 260 -0.74 15.49 -2.73
CA TYR A 260 0.22 14.47 -2.32
C TYR A 260 -0.36 13.50 -1.28
N ASP A 261 -1.46 13.86 -0.62
CA ASP A 261 -2.13 13.02 0.37
C ASP A 261 -3.49 12.51 -0.12
N TYR A 262 -3.53 11.93 -1.32
CA TYR A 262 -4.78 11.37 -1.87
C TYR A 262 -5.35 10.18 -1.07
N LYS A 263 -4.56 9.62 -0.15
CA LYS A 263 -4.97 8.54 0.78
C LYS A 263 -5.56 9.08 2.09
N ASP A 264 -5.62 10.39 2.27
CA ASP A 264 -6.16 11.07 3.46
C ASP A 264 -5.53 10.55 4.77
N ILE A 265 -4.20 10.42 4.77
CA ILE A 265 -3.44 9.92 5.92
C ILE A 265 -3.21 11.02 6.95
N ILE A 266 -2.95 12.25 6.47
CA ILE A 266 -2.69 13.41 7.30
C ILE A 266 -4.00 14.17 7.46
N ASN A 267 -4.43 14.39 8.70
CA ASN A 267 -5.62 15.18 8.97
C ASN A 267 -5.39 16.65 8.55
N ASN A 268 -5.80 16.98 7.33
CA ASN A 268 -5.63 18.26 6.68
C ASN A 268 -6.93 18.65 5.94
N SER A 269 -6.93 19.80 5.26
CA SER A 269 -8.11 20.31 4.54
C SER A 269 -7.95 20.25 3.01
N PHE A 270 -6.98 19.49 2.51
CA PHE A 270 -6.81 19.30 1.07
C PHE A 270 -7.88 18.35 0.55
N THR A 271 -8.43 18.67 -0.62
CA THR A 271 -9.40 17.83 -1.31
C THR A 271 -8.73 17.28 -2.55
N ASN A 272 -8.70 15.95 -2.68
CA ASN A 272 -8.18 15.30 -3.87
C ASN A 272 -9.32 15.12 -4.88
N TYR A 273 -9.36 15.92 -5.94
CA TYR A 273 -10.37 15.78 -6.99
C TYR A 273 -9.93 14.73 -8.01
N ILE A 274 -8.68 14.80 -8.48
CA ILE A 274 -8.07 13.80 -9.36
C ILE A 274 -6.85 13.19 -8.67
N VAL A 275 -6.72 11.86 -8.70
CA VAL A 275 -5.56 11.15 -8.19
C VAL A 275 -4.34 11.44 -9.08
N THR A 276 -3.22 11.75 -8.45
CA THR A 276 -1.93 11.90 -9.13
C THR A 276 -1.04 10.70 -8.82
N TYR A 277 -0.13 10.36 -9.73
CA TYR A 277 0.90 9.37 -9.46
C TYR A 277 2.00 9.97 -8.59
N GLN A 278 2.52 9.19 -7.64
CA GLN A 278 3.65 9.58 -6.80
C GLN A 278 4.79 8.57 -6.93
N SER A 279 6.01 9.08 -7.00
CA SER A 279 7.22 8.26 -6.97
C SER A 279 7.28 7.38 -5.71
N SER A 280 7.89 6.19 -5.80
CA SER A 280 8.10 5.32 -4.64
C SER A 280 9.15 5.83 -3.65
N GLU A 281 9.94 6.85 -4.02
CA GLU A 281 10.97 7.44 -3.17
C GLU A 281 10.37 8.39 -2.13
N SER A 282 10.87 8.30 -0.90
CA SER A 282 10.35 9.04 0.26
C SER A 282 11.45 9.74 1.07
N LEU A 283 12.72 9.38 0.85
CA LEU A 283 13.87 9.88 1.59
C LEU A 283 14.74 10.86 0.81
N GLU A 284 14.57 10.99 -0.51
CA GLU A 284 15.29 11.96 -1.33
C GLU A 284 14.33 12.96 -1.98
N ARG A 285 14.44 14.25 -1.64
CA ARG A 285 13.50 15.28 -2.12
C ARG A 285 13.48 15.44 -3.62
N THR A 286 14.62 15.26 -4.29
CA THR A 286 14.74 15.41 -5.74
C THR A 286 14.18 14.20 -6.51
N ARG A 287 13.86 13.12 -5.80
CA ARG A 287 13.29 11.89 -6.36
C ARG A 287 11.91 11.56 -5.80
N SER A 288 11.45 12.32 -4.80
CA SER A 288 10.11 12.28 -4.23
C SER A 288 9.24 13.35 -4.88
N TYR A 289 8.37 12.96 -5.80
CA TYR A 289 7.55 13.88 -6.58
C TYR A 289 6.21 13.25 -6.95
N ALA A 290 5.24 14.13 -7.25
CA ALA A 290 4.03 13.78 -7.98
C ALA A 290 4.24 14.14 -9.46
N THR A 291 3.70 13.33 -10.36
CA THR A 291 3.75 13.61 -11.81
C THR A 291 2.52 13.05 -12.51
N ASP A 292 2.07 13.77 -13.53
CA ASP A 292 1.01 13.33 -14.43
C ASP A 292 1.58 12.65 -15.70
N ASP A 293 2.90 12.71 -15.93
CA ASP A 293 3.56 12.07 -17.07
C ASP A 293 3.30 10.55 -17.07
N PHE A 294 3.15 9.96 -15.88
CA PHE A 294 2.78 8.56 -15.70
C PHE A 294 1.56 8.15 -16.53
N PHE A 295 0.56 9.01 -16.64
CA PHE A 295 -0.68 8.72 -17.36
C PHE A 295 -0.52 8.75 -18.88
N GLY A 296 0.56 9.39 -19.37
CA GLY A 296 0.88 9.49 -20.80
C GLY A 296 1.85 8.41 -21.31
N PHE A 297 2.40 7.57 -20.44
CA PHE A 297 3.28 6.47 -20.83
C PHE A 297 2.47 5.23 -21.22
N LEU A 298 2.22 5.06 -22.52
CA LEU A 298 1.24 4.12 -23.05
C LEU A 298 1.87 2.95 -23.81
N ASP A 299 3.07 3.11 -24.35
CA ASP A 299 3.77 2.00 -25.02
C ASP A 299 4.30 0.98 -23.99
N ASP A 300 4.48 -0.27 -24.43
CA ASP A 300 4.83 -1.39 -23.54
C ASP A 300 6.21 -1.23 -22.87
N ASP A 301 7.10 -0.44 -23.47
CA ASP A 301 8.47 -0.16 -23.00
C ASP A 301 8.62 1.22 -22.31
N GLU A 302 7.51 1.93 -22.04
CA GLU A 302 7.49 3.23 -21.34
C GLU A 302 7.18 3.09 -19.83
N GLY A 303 7.17 4.20 -19.09
CA GLY A 303 6.77 4.22 -17.68
C GLY A 303 7.89 4.02 -16.66
N ALA A 304 9.13 3.94 -17.11
CA ALA A 304 10.30 3.88 -16.24
C ALA A 304 10.60 5.26 -15.62
N LEU A 305 9.96 5.55 -14.48
CA LEU A 305 10.15 6.77 -13.69
C LEU A 305 11.44 6.70 -12.85
N GLY A 306 12.59 6.64 -13.52
CA GLY A 306 13.93 6.59 -12.91
C GLY A 306 14.91 7.56 -13.60
N ALA A 307 16.15 7.62 -13.10
CA ALA A 307 17.21 8.35 -13.80
C ALA A 307 17.44 7.70 -15.19
N GLY A 308 17.00 8.39 -16.23
CA GLY A 308 16.82 7.88 -17.60
C GLY A 308 17.94 6.98 -18.09
N ASN A 309 17.58 5.73 -18.39
CA ASN A 309 18.44 4.83 -19.16
C ASN A 309 17.65 3.87 -20.06
N THR A 310 16.40 4.22 -20.40
CA THR A 310 15.65 3.54 -21.46
C THR A 310 15.60 4.44 -22.70
N ASN A 311 15.72 3.83 -23.87
CA ASN A 311 15.81 4.52 -25.16
C ASN A 311 14.56 5.35 -25.52
N ASN A 312 13.47 5.19 -24.76
CA ASN A 312 12.18 5.86 -24.97
C ASN A 312 11.75 6.73 -23.76
N SER A 313 12.70 7.18 -22.93
CA SER A 313 12.41 8.25 -21.97
C SER A 313 12.33 9.58 -22.70
N HIS A 314 11.12 10.10 -22.90
CA HIS A 314 10.87 11.48 -23.30
C HIS A 314 10.69 12.37 -22.08
#